data_AF-A0A0S9PX08-F1
#
_entry.id   AF-A0A0S9PX08-F1
#
_cell.length_a   1.000
_cell.length_b   1.000
_cell.length_c   1.000
_cell.angle_alpha   90.00
_cell.angle_beta   90.00
_cell.angle_gamma   90.00
#
_symmetry.space_group_name_H-M   'P 1'
#
loop_
_entity.id
_entity.type
_entity.pdbx_description
1 polymer ?
#
loop_
_entity_poly.entity_id
_entity_poly.type
_entity_poly.pdbx_seq_one_letter_code
_entity_poly.pdbx_strand_id
1 'polypeptide(L)' 'MLTTEQVRERLKARMEEAGGATAWGRANRISPSYLGDVVKGRRTPGAAVLRPLGLVRLEHVYAEAPVQEGVA' A
#
# COMPACT_ATOMS: atom_id res chain seq x y z
N MET A 1 -11.83 4.98 3.29
CA MET A 1 -10.56 5.31 2.56
C MET A 1 -9.42 4.55 3.22
N LEU A 2 -8.46 4.06 2.44
CA LEU A 2 -7.27 3.40 2.98
C LEU A 2 -6.09 4.38 2.95
N THR A 3 -5.34 4.46 4.04
CA THR A 3 -4.07 5.18 4.06
C THR A 3 -2.99 4.38 3.33
N THR A 4 -1.92 5.03 2.90
CA THR A 4 -0.76 4.35 2.30
C THR A 4 -0.18 3.28 3.22
N GLU A 5 -0.20 3.50 4.53
CA GLU A 5 0.28 2.52 5.52
C GLU A 5 -0.62 1.28 5.55
N GLN A 6 -1.95 1.46 5.57
CA GLN A 6 -2.89 0.34 5.52
C GLN A 6 -2.73 -0.48 4.22
N VAL A 7 -2.37 0.17 3.10
CA VAL A 7 -2.03 -0.53 1.85
C VAL A 7 -0.77 -1.37 2.00
N ARG A 8 0.27 -0.86 2.69
CA ARG A 8 1.52 -1.60 2.92
C ARG A 8 1.31 -2.79 3.84
N GLU A 9 0.52 -2.64 4.90
CA GLU A 9 0.20 -3.75 5.80
C GLU A 9 -0.58 -4.86 5.07
N ARG A 10 -1.55 -4.49 4.21
CA ARG A 10 -2.23 -5.47 3.35
C ARG A 10 -1.27 -6.16 2.37
N LEU A 11 -0.34 -5.41 1.78
CA LEU A 11 0.68 -5.99 0.90
C LEU A 11 1.55 -6.99 1.68
N LYS A 12 1.99 -6.64 2.89
CA LYS A 12 2.80 -7.50 3.75
C LYS A 12 2.06 -8.79 4.08
N ALA A 13 0.80 -8.71 4.52
CA ALA A 13 -0.03 -9.88 4.79
C ALA A 13 -0.15 -10.80 3.56
N ARG A 14 -0.37 -10.24 2.37
CA ARG A 14 -0.50 -11.02 1.13
C ARG A 14 0.80 -11.71 0.72
N MET A 15 1.94 -11.07 1.00
CA MET A 15 3.23 -11.72 0.79
C MET A 15 3.43 -12.87 1.77
N GLU A 16 3.13 -12.70 3.06
CA GLU A 16 3.21 -13.78 4.06
C GLU A 16 2.32 -14.97 3.67
N GLU A 17 1.06 -14.72 3.29
CA GLU A 17 0.10 -15.74 2.83
C GLU A 17 0.60 -16.53 1.61
N ALA A 18 1.36 -15.88 0.73
CA ALA A 18 1.92 -16.49 -0.48
C ALA A 18 3.28 -17.17 -0.26
N GLY A 19 3.85 -17.13 0.95
CA GLY A 19 5.18 -17.67 1.24
C GLY A 19 6.34 -16.71 0.94
N GLY A 20 6.06 -15.40 0.94
CA GLY A 20 7.03 -14.31 0.87
C GLY A 20 6.93 -13.45 -0.40
N ALA A 21 7.72 -12.37 -0.41
CA ALA A 21 7.73 -11.38 -1.49
C ALA A 21 8.10 -11.97 -2.86
N THR A 22 9.00 -12.96 -2.90
CA THR A 22 9.41 -13.61 -4.16
C THR A 22 8.27 -14.43 -4.75
N ALA A 23 7.56 -15.20 -3.94
CA ALA A 23 6.44 -16.03 -4.38
C ALA A 23 5.28 -15.16 -4.86
N TRP A 24 4.88 -14.18 -4.05
CA TRP A 24 3.81 -13.24 -4.42
C TRP A 24 4.17 -12.39 -5.65
N GLY A 25 5.42 -11.91 -5.71
CA GLY A 25 5.93 -11.14 -6.84
C GLY A 25 5.92 -11.95 -8.13
N ARG A 26 6.37 -13.22 -8.09
CA ARG A 26 6.32 -14.11 -9.27
C ARG A 26 4.89 -14.33 -9.77
N ALA A 27 3.94 -14.58 -8.86
CA ALA A 27 2.54 -14.78 -9.22
C ALA A 27 1.91 -13.55 -9.90
N ASN A 28 2.33 -12.35 -9.51
CA ASN A 28 1.80 -11.09 -10.03
C ASN A 28 2.69 -10.40 -11.07
N ARG A 29 3.81 -11.02 -11.46
CA ARG A 29 4.84 -10.47 -12.36
C ARG A 29 5.43 -9.14 -11.86
N ILE A 30 5.71 -9.06 -10.56
CA ILE A 30 6.28 -7.89 -9.89
C ILE A 30 7.64 -8.24 -9.29
N SER A 31 8.63 -7.38 -9.49
CA SER A 31 9.96 -7.57 -8.90
C SER A 31 9.91 -7.55 -7.36
N PRO A 32 10.55 -8.53 -6.68
CA PRO A 32 10.65 -8.54 -5.22
C PRO A 32 11.31 -7.27 -4.65
N SER A 33 12.27 -6.69 -5.39
CA SER A 33 12.92 -5.43 -5.00
C SER A 33 11.93 -4.27 -4.96
N TYR A 34 11.03 -4.20 -5.95
CA TYR A 34 9.99 -3.18 -5.98
C TYR A 34 8.99 -3.36 -4.83
N LEU A 35 8.59 -4.60 -4.53
CA LEU A 35 7.74 -4.91 -3.37
C LEU A 35 8.40 -4.48 -2.06
N GLY A 36 9.70 -4.77 -1.91
CA GLY A 36 10.48 -4.34 -0.76
C GLY A 36 10.56 -2.81 -0.64
N ASP A 37 10.72 -2.09 -1.75
CA ASP A 37 10.71 -0.62 -1.75
C ASP A 37 9.36 -0.04 -1.36
N VAL A 38 8.26 -0.66 -1.80
CA VAL A 38 6.91 -0.24 -1.45
C VAL A 38 6.62 -0.47 0.03
N VAL A 39 6.97 -1.64 0.57
CA VAL A 39 6.78 -1.95 2.00
C VAL A 39 7.63 -1.06 2.89
N LYS A 40 8.88 -0.79 2.52
CA LYS A 40 9.77 0.15 3.24
C LYS A 40 9.39 1.62 3.03
N GLY A 41 8.45 1.88 2.14
CA GLY A 41 7.98 3.21 1.82
C GLY A 41 8.90 4.10 1.01
N ARG A 42 9.95 3.53 0.42
CA ARG A 42 10.83 4.24 -0.52
C ARG A 42 10.12 4.53 -1.85
N ARG A 43 9.06 3.78 -2.16
CA ARG A 43 8.21 3.98 -3.33
C ARG A 43 6.74 3.91 -3.00
N THR A 44 5.95 4.70 -3.70
CA THR A 44 4.48 4.64 -3.61
C THR A 44 3.95 3.39 -4.34
N PRO A 45 2.95 2.68 -3.80
CA PRO A 45 2.35 1.54 -4.48
C PRO A 45 1.71 1.97 -5.81
N GLY A 46 2.20 1.42 -6.92
CA GLY A 46 1.65 1.65 -8.26
C GLY A 46 0.50 0.70 -8.60
N ALA A 47 -0.13 0.91 -9.75
CA ALA A 47 -1.26 0.09 -10.22
C ALA A 47 -0.94 -1.42 -10.28
N ALA A 48 0.31 -1.78 -10.58
CA ALA A 48 0.77 -3.17 -10.59
C ALA A 48 0.62 -3.85 -9.22
N VAL A 49 0.86 -3.11 -8.12
CA VAL A 49 0.68 -3.62 -6.75
C VAL A 49 -0.77 -3.49 -6.30
N LEU A 50 -1.45 -2.40 -6.65
CA LEU A 50 -2.81 -2.13 -6.19
C LEU A 50 -3.84 -3.10 -6.79
N ARG A 51 -3.75 -3.43 -8.09
CA ARG A 51 -4.72 -4.32 -8.76
C ARG A 51 -4.82 -5.72 -8.12
N PRO A 52 -3.70 -6.44 -7.87
CA PRO A 52 -3.73 -7.70 -7.13
C PRO A 52 -4.31 -7.62 -5.71
N LEU A 53 -4.26 -6.44 -5.09
CA LEU A 53 -4.85 -6.20 -3.78
C LEU A 53 -6.35 -5.85 -3.87
N GLY A 54 -6.92 -5.75 -5.07
CA GLY A 54 -8.29 -5.29 -5.30
C GLY A 54 -8.45 -3.79 -5.04
N LEU A 55 -7.38 -3.02 -5.19
CA LEU A 55 -7.33 -1.60 -4.89
C LEU A 55 -7.11 -0.76 -6.15
N VAL A 56 -7.59 0.48 -6.08
CA VAL A 56 -7.28 1.54 -7.04
C VAL A 56 -6.80 2.76 -6.29
N ARG A 57 -5.91 3.55 -6.90
CA ARG A 57 -5.53 4.85 -6.36
C ARG A 57 -6.60 5.86 -6.75
N LEU A 58 -7.04 6.65 -5.77
CA LEU A 58 -7.92 7.78 -6.00
C LEU A 58 -7.05 9.04 -5.92
N GLU A 59 -6.97 9.77 -7.03
CA GLU A 59 -6.34 11.09 -7.08
C GLU A 59 -7.30 12.11 -6.46
N HIS A 60 -6.79 13.04 -5.65
CA HIS A 60 -7.53 14.12 -4.97
C HIS A 60 -8.55 13.67 -3.91
N VAL A 61 -8.05 13.20 -2.76
CA VAL A 61 -8.88 12.89 -1.59
C VAL A 61 -8.74 14.01 -0.56
N TYR A 62 -9.87 14.51 -0.06
CA TYR A 62 -9.94 15.52 1.00
C TYR A 62 -10.58 14.88 2.24
N ALA A 63 -10.05 15.20 3.42
CA ALA A 63 -10.56 14.74 4.71
C ALA A 63 -10.89 15.95 5.61
N GLU A 64 -11.74 15.74 6.61
CA GLU A 64 -12.04 16.77 7.61
C GLU A 64 -10.77 17.15 8.39
N ALA A 65 -10.55 18.45 8.58
CA ALA A 65 -9.49 18.93 9.46
C ALA A 65 -9.91 18.70 10.92
N PRO A 66 -9.04 18.19 11.79
CA PRO A 66 -9.35 18.10 13.21
C PRO A 66 -9.70 19.49 13.73
N VAL A 67 -10.81 19.59 14.45
CA VAL A 67 -11.24 20.84 15.08
C VAL A 67 -10.10 21.30 16.00
N GLN A 68 -9.51 22.45 15.71
CA GLN A 68 -8.62 23.10 16.67
C GLN A 68 -9.52 23.69 17.75
N GLU A 69 -9.67 23.00 18.88
CA GLU A 69 -10.25 23.61 20.07
C GLU A 69 -9.36 24.79 20.46
N GLY A 70 -9.88 26.00 20.25
CA GLY A 70 -9.20 27.22 20.61
C GLY A 70 -8.91 27.22 22.10
N VAL A 71 -7.63 27.35 22.46
CA VAL A 71 -7.24 27.75 23.82
C VAL A 71 -7.77 29.17 24.01
N ALA A 72 -8.81 29.29 24.83
CA ALA A 72 -9.39 30.55 25.29
C ALA A 72 -8.42 31.29 26.22
#